data_AF-A0A945XUP3-F1
#
_entry.id   AF-A0A945XUP3-F1
#
_cell.length_a   1.000
_cell.length_b   1.000
_cell.length_c   1.000
_cell.angle_alpha   90.00
_cell.angle_beta   90.00
_cell.angle_gamma   90.00
#
_symmetry.space_group_name_H-M   'P 1'
#
loop_
_entity.id
_entity.type
_entity.pdbx_description
1 polymer ?
#
loop_
_entity_poly.entity_id
_entity_poly.type
_entity_poly.pdbx_seq_one_letter_code
_entity_poly.pdbx_strand_id
1 'polypeptide(L)' 'NEIIFKMLIVKGIYGREIFETWYKMIALVQSGLDLTDLITHRIDIDEFESGFAAMISGEAGKIVMDWG' A
#
# COMPACT_ATOMS: atom_id res chain seq x y z
N ASN A 1 -4.03 21.51 24.19
CA ASN A 1 -2.90 21.29 25.13
C ASN A 1 -1.98 20.15 24.72
N GLU A 2 -2.46 19.15 23.99
CA GLU A 2 -1.70 17.92 23.66
C GLU A 2 -0.45 18.13 22.78
N ILE A 3 -0.46 19.04 21.81
CA ILE A 3 0.63 19.16 20.82
C ILE A 3 1.70 20.18 21.24
N ILE A 4 1.27 21.35 21.72
CA ILE A 4 2.15 22.50 21.99
C ILE A 4 3.10 22.25 23.17
N PHE A 5 2.62 21.63 24.26
CA PHE A 5 3.43 21.42 25.47
C PHE A 5 4.19 20.09 25.49
N LYS A 6 3.97 19.21 24.50
CA LYS A 6 4.66 17.91 24.38
C LYS A 6 5.78 17.92 23.33
N MET A 7 6.09 19.08 22.73
CA MET A 7 7.10 19.25 21.68
C MET A 7 6.96 18.22 20.53
N LEU A 8 5.72 17.88 20.16
CA LEU A 8 5.48 16.90 19.10
C LEU A 8 5.78 17.51 17.73
N ILE A 9 6.57 16.79 16.93
CA ILE A 9 6.85 17.15 15.53
C ILE A 9 5.80 16.47 14.65
N VAL A 10 4.97 17.27 13.99
CA VAL A 10 4.00 16.78 13.01
C VAL A 10 4.64 16.83 11.63
N LYS A 11 4.76 15.67 10.98
CA LYS A 11 5.21 15.56 9.59
C LYS A 11 4.01 15.20 8.71
N GLY A 12 3.68 16.07 7.76
CA GLY A 12 2.73 15.74 6.70
C GLY A 12 3.47 14.97 5.59
N ILE A 13 3.10 13.72 5.36
CA ILE A 13 3.67 12.92 4.27
C ILE A 13 2.70 12.99 3.09
N TYR A 14 3.15 13.57 1.98
CA TYR A 14 2.40 13.59 0.72
C TYR A 14 3.20 12.86 -0.36
N GLY A 15 2.61 11.81 -0.94
CA GLY A 15 3.29 11.01 -1.96
C GLY A 15 4.47 10.22 -1.40
N ARG A 16 5.59 10.22 -2.14
CA ARG A 16 6.83 9.53 -1.80
C ARG A 16 8.01 10.43 -2.11
N GLU A 17 9.07 10.36 -1.30
CA GLU A 17 10.34 10.97 -1.68
C GLU A 17 10.89 10.20 -2.88
N ILE A 18 11.07 10.93 -3.98
CA ILE A 18 11.48 10.33 -5.25
C ILE A 18 12.87 9.72 -5.04
N PHE A 19 13.04 8.48 -5.51
CA PHE A 19 14.21 7.62 -5.36
C PHE A 19 14.46 7.08 -3.95
N GLU A 20 14.58 7.92 -2.91
CA GLU A 20 15.01 7.46 -1.58
C GLU A 20 14.05 6.43 -0.98
N THR A 21 12.74 6.67 -1.05
CA THR A 21 11.75 5.71 -0.52
C THR A 21 11.73 4.42 -1.34
N TRP A 22 12.02 4.48 -2.64
CA TRP A 22 12.08 3.30 -3.49
C TRP A 22 13.27 2.41 -3.14
N TYR A 23 14.47 2.97 -2.95
CA TYR A 23 15.65 2.20 -2.54
C TYR A 23 15.44 1.52 -1.19
N LYS A 24 14.85 2.23 -0.22
CA LYS A 24 14.50 1.66 1.09
C LYS A 24 13.53 0.48 0.95
N MET A 25 12.47 0.63 0.16
CA MET A 25 11.49 -0.44 -0.04
C MET A 25 12.08 -1.66 -0.75
N ILE A 26 12.91 -1.46 -1.80
CA ILE A 26 13.58 -2.55 -2.49
C ILE A 26 14.51 -3.31 -1.52
N ALA A 27 15.31 -2.58 -0.73
CA ALA A 27 16.20 -3.18 0.25
C ALA A 27 15.43 -4.02 1.29
N LEU A 28 14.29 -3.54 1.77
CA LEU A 28 13.44 -4.28 2.70
C LEU A 28 12.93 -5.59 2.10
N VAL A 29 12.38 -5.55 0.88
CA VAL A 29 11.89 -6.76 0.21
C VAL A 29 13.03 -7.75 -0.04
N GLN A 30 14.20 -7.29 -0.50
CA GLN A 30 15.37 -8.14 -0.70
C GLN A 30 15.94 -8.72 0.60
N SER A 31 15.76 -8.03 1.73
CA SER A 31 16.14 -8.53 3.06
C SER A 31 15.19 -9.59 3.63
N GLY A 32 14.13 -9.95 2.91
CA GLY A 32 13.18 -11.00 3.28
C GLY A 32 11.85 -10.51 3.84
N LEU A 33 11.49 -9.23 3.64
CA LEU A 33 10.13 -8.78 3.91
C LEU A 33 9.18 -9.39 2.87
N ASP A 34 8.42 -10.41 3.28
CA ASP A 34 7.35 -10.98 2.47
C ASP A 34 6.08 -10.13 2.58
N LEU A 35 5.53 -9.76 1.43
CA LEU A 35 4.33 -8.94 1.30
C LEU A 35 3.17 -9.71 0.63
N THR A 36 3.35 -11.02 0.41
CA THR A 36 2.38 -11.84 -0.35
C THR A 36 1.00 -11.81 0.29
N ASP A 37 0.92 -11.91 1.63
CA ASP A 37 -0.35 -11.91 2.39
C ASP A 37 -1.13 -10.58 2.32
N LEU A 38 -0.50 -9.50 1.85
CA LEU A 38 -1.19 -8.22 1.61
C LEU A 38 -2.13 -8.32 0.41
N ILE A 39 -1.81 -9.17 -0.56
CA ILE A 39 -2.59 -9.36 -1.79
C ILE A 39 -3.74 -10.31 -1.47
N THR A 40 -4.94 -9.75 -1.34
CA THR A 40 -6.13 -10.53 -0.98
C THR A 40 -6.80 -11.16 -2.20
N HIS A 41 -6.68 -10.54 -3.38
CA HIS A 41 -7.29 -11.05 -4.60
C HIS A 41 -6.33 -10.93 -5.79
N ARG A 42 -6.36 -11.94 -6.65
CA ARG A 42 -5.77 -11.94 -7.99
C ARG A 42 -6.89 -12.30 -8.97
N ILE A 43 -7.16 -11.41 -9.90
CA ILE A 43 -8.26 -11.53 -10.86
C ILE A 43 -7.76 -11.18 -12.25
N ASP A 44 -8.46 -11.65 -13.28
CA ASP A 44 -8.19 -11.19 -14.64
C ASP A 44 -8.70 -9.76 -14.84
N ILE A 45 -8.11 -9.02 -15.78
CA ILE A 45 -8.51 -7.63 -16.08
C ILE A 45 -9.98 -7.54 -16.49
N ASP A 46 -10.54 -8.56 -17.14
CA ASP A 46 -11.94 -8.61 -17.53
C ASP A 46 -12.89 -8.61 -16.32
N GLU A 47 -12.39 -8.99 -15.14
CA GLU A 47 -13.14 -9.00 -13.88
C GLU A 47 -12.98 -7.69 -13.08
N PHE A 48 -12.47 -6.61 -13.69
CA PHE A 48 -12.18 -5.36 -12.97
C PHE A 48 -13.36 -4.87 -12.13
N GLU A 49 -14.59 -4.98 -12.63
CA GLU A 49 -15.81 -4.53 -11.92
C GLU A 49 -15.99 -5.24 -10.58
N SER A 50 -15.78 -6.56 -10.52
CA SER A 50 -15.90 -7.34 -9.28
C SER A 50 -14.78 -6.95 -8.30
N GLY A 51 -13.57 -6.70 -8.81
CA GLY A 51 -12.45 -6.21 -8.02
C GLY A 51 -12.74 -4.85 -7.38
N PHE A 52 -13.25 -3.89 -8.15
CA PHE A 52 -13.62 -2.58 -7.60
C PHE A 52 -14.76 -2.70 -6.57
N ALA A 53 -15.77 -3.55 -6.82
CA ALA A 53 -16.83 -3.80 -5.86
C ALA A 53 -16.29 -4.36 -4.53
N ALA A 54 -15.37 -5.34 -4.59
CA ALA A 54 -14.72 -5.91 -3.41
C ALA A 54 -13.91 -4.85 -2.63
N MET A 55 -13.16 -3.98 -3.32
CA MET A 55 -12.45 -2.86 -2.67
C MET A 55 -13.39 -1.88 -1.96
N ILE A 56 -14.53 -1.55 -2.58
CA ILE A 56 -15.52 -0.62 -2.00
C ILE A 56 -16.22 -1.25 -0.79
N SER A 57 -16.50 -2.56 -0.82
CA SER A 57 -17.13 -3.28 0.28
C SER A 57 -16.29 -3.32 1.56
N GLY A 58 -14.97 -3.09 1.45
CA GLY A 58 -14.02 -3.21 2.54
C GLY A 58 -13.53 -4.64 2.80
N GLU A 59 -13.95 -5.62 2.00
CA GLU A 59 -13.52 -7.02 2.11
C GLU A 59 -12.20 -7.32 1.37
N ALA A 60 -11.58 -6.31 0.74
CA ALA A 60 -10.30 -6.44 0.05
C ALA A 60 -9.22 -5.51 0.63
N GLY A 61 -8.00 -6.04 0.77
CA GLY A 61 -6.81 -5.26 1.14
C GLY A 61 -6.06 -4.73 -0.07
N LYS A 62 -5.61 -5.63 -0.95
CA LYS A 62 -4.97 -5.30 -2.23
C LYS A 62 -5.39 -6.29 -3.30
N ILE A 63 -5.93 -5.75 -4.39
CA ILE A 63 -6.28 -6.51 -5.59
C ILE A 63 -5.19 -6.30 -6.64
N VAL A 64 -4.73 -7.39 -7.24
CA VAL A 64 -3.82 -7.40 -8.40
C VAL A 64 -4.61 -7.92 -9.60
N MET A 65 -4.62 -7.15 -10.68
CA MET A 65 -5.27 -7.52 -11.94
C MET A 65 -4.20 -8.02 -12.91
N ASP A 66 -4.40 -9.21 -13.45
CA ASP A 66 -3.59 -9.79 -14.52
C ASP A 66 -4.08 -9.31 -15.88
N TRP A 67 -3.17 -9.07 -16.81
CA TRP A 67 -3.44 -8.58 -18.17
C TRP A 67 -3.19 -9.65 -19.24
N GLY A 68 -2.75 -10.85 -18.86
CA GLY A 68 -2.35 -11.93 -19.77
C GLY A 68 -0.86 -11.94 -20.10
#